data_AF-A0A956YXB9-F1
#
_entry.id   AF-A0A956YXB9-F1
#
_cell.length_a   1.000
_cell.length_b   1.000
_cell.length_c   1.000
_cell.angle_alpha   90.00
_cell.angle_beta   90.00
_cell.angle_gamma   90.00
#
_symmetry.space_group_name_H-M   'P 1'
#
loop_
_entity.id
_entity.type
_entity.pdbx_description
1 polymer ?
#
loop_
_entity_poly.entity_id
_entity_poly.type
_entity_poly.pdbx_seq_one_letter_code
_entity_poly.pdbx_strand_id
1 'polypeptide(L)'
;MAKKATKSTKAPQSSGFAARYGHLLTIDRVIIGGSVLLALILIGVFALNASQNSPVEIEGVVRSVGLARDHQENVTYPNTGLPPVGGTHNPVWMNCGIYDTPVRTDMAVHSLEHGSVWLT
;
A
#
# COMPACT_ATOMS: atom_id res chain seq x y z
N MET A 1 60.34 -10.88 63.33
CA MET A 1 59.64 -10.06 62.32
C MET A 1 58.86 -10.99 61.39
N ALA A 2 57.54 -11.10 61.55
CA ALA A 2 56.71 -11.99 60.74
C ALA A 2 56.10 -11.20 59.56
N LYS A 3 56.37 -11.64 58.32
CA LYS A 3 55.72 -11.08 57.12
C LYS A 3 54.38 -11.81 56.92
N LYS A 4 53.27 -11.09 57.10
CA LYS A 4 51.92 -11.61 56.83
C LYS A 4 51.71 -11.58 55.31
N ALA A 5 51.59 -12.75 54.68
CA ALA A 5 51.25 -12.87 53.27
C ALA A 5 49.75 -12.62 53.07
N THR A 6 49.40 -11.55 52.37
CA THR A 6 48.03 -11.27 51.93
C THR A 6 47.72 -12.13 50.71
N LYS A 7 46.90 -13.18 50.87
CA LYS A 7 46.34 -13.93 49.75
C LYS A 7 45.39 -13.01 48.97
N SER A 8 45.76 -12.68 47.74
CA SER A 8 44.86 -12.05 46.78
C SER A 8 43.87 -13.11 46.28
N THR A 9 42.64 -13.07 46.79
CA THR A 9 41.54 -13.86 46.25
C THR A 9 40.98 -13.14 45.02
N LYS A 10 41.33 -13.62 43.81
CA LYS A 10 40.60 -13.21 42.59
C LYS A 10 39.16 -13.72 42.70
N ALA A 11 38.19 -12.82 42.53
CA ALA A 11 36.77 -13.16 42.51
C ALA A 11 36.47 -14.16 41.38
N PRO A 12 35.51 -15.08 41.57
CA PRO A 12 35.19 -16.08 40.55
C PRO A 12 34.60 -15.36 39.33
N GLN A 13 35.22 -15.54 38.16
CA GLN A 13 34.65 -15.07 36.89
C GLN A 13 33.36 -15.85 36.65
N SER A 14 32.22 -15.17 36.76
CA SER A 14 30.92 -15.76 36.47
C SER A 14 30.85 -16.12 34.99
N SER A 15 30.83 -17.42 34.69
CA SER A 15 30.72 -17.97 33.32
C SER A 15 29.27 -18.18 32.86
N GLY A 16 28.31 -17.59 33.58
CA GLY A 16 26.88 -17.77 33.31
C GLY A 16 26.41 -17.06 32.04
N PHE A 17 25.30 -17.55 31.47
CA PHE A 17 24.64 -16.97 30.29
C PHE A 17 24.43 -15.45 30.42
N ALA A 18 24.01 -14.97 31.59
CA ALA A 18 23.85 -13.54 31.88
C ALA A 18 25.17 -12.75 31.82
N ALA A 19 26.29 -13.33 32.26
CA ALA A 19 27.61 -12.68 32.16
C ALA A 19 28.11 -12.63 30.72
N ARG A 20 27.73 -13.60 29.88
CA ARG A 20 28.14 -13.69 28.48
C ARG A 20 27.26 -12.86 27.53
N TYR A 21 25.94 -12.84 27.75
CA TYR A 21 24.96 -12.21 26.85
C TYR A 21 24.25 -11.01 27.47
N GLY A 22 24.49 -10.66 28.73
CA GLY A 22 23.85 -9.52 29.40
C GLY A 22 24.09 -8.19 28.70
N HIS A 23 25.24 -8.03 28.02
CA HIS A 23 25.50 -6.87 27.18
C HIS A 23 24.54 -6.76 25.98
N LEU A 24 24.02 -7.88 25.44
CA LEU A 24 23.07 -7.89 24.31
C LEU A 24 21.63 -7.63 24.75
N LEU A 25 21.34 -7.79 26.05
CA LEU A 25 20.01 -7.61 26.64
C LEU A 25 19.86 -6.25 27.34
N THR A 26 20.75 -5.29 27.11
CA THR A 26 20.55 -3.92 27.57
C THR A 26 19.29 -3.34 26.90
N ILE A 27 18.56 -2.51 27.63
CA ILE A 27 17.30 -1.91 27.16
C ILE A 27 17.49 -1.25 25.79
N ASP A 28 18.57 -0.49 25.60
CA ASP A 28 18.89 0.17 24.32
C ASP A 28 19.04 -0.82 23.16
N ARG A 29 19.70 -1.95 23.38
CA ARG A 29 19.92 -2.97 22.33
C ARG A 29 18.66 -3.76 22.02
N VAL A 30 17.81 -3.99 23.01
CA VAL A 30 16.48 -4.60 22.80
C VAL A 30 15.58 -3.65 22.02
N ILE A 31 15.60 -2.35 22.33
CA ILE A 31 14.81 -1.35 21.60
C ILE A 31 15.32 -1.22 20.15
N ILE A 32 16.64 -1.06 19.94
CA ILE A 32 17.22 -0.93 18.61
C ILE A 32 17.04 -2.22 17.81
N GLY A 33 17.33 -3.38 18.39
CA GLY A 33 17.16 -4.67 17.74
C GLY A 33 15.69 -4.95 17.40
N GLY A 34 14.79 -4.64 18.34
CA GLY A 34 13.34 -4.78 18.16
C GLY A 34 12.79 -3.86 17.08
N SER A 35 13.21 -2.60 17.03
CA SER A 35 12.76 -1.65 16.01
C SER A 35 13.26 -2.01 14.62
N VAL A 36 14.51 -2.45 14.48
CA VAL A 36 15.05 -2.96 13.22
C VAL A 36 14.30 -4.21 12.77
N LEU A 37 14.05 -5.16 13.67
CA LEU A 37 13.29 -6.37 13.35
C LEU A 37 11.86 -6.04 12.92
N LEU A 38 11.19 -5.14 13.64
CA LEU A 38 9.84 -4.69 13.28
C LEU A 38 9.82 -4.02 11.90
N ALA A 39 10.80 -3.14 11.61
CA ALA A 39 10.90 -2.50 10.31
C ALA A 39 11.10 -3.54 9.18
N LEU A 40 11.95 -4.54 9.38
CA LEU A 40 12.15 -5.62 8.41
C LEU A 40 10.87 -6.45 8.20
N ILE A 41 10.12 -6.75 9.27
CA ILE A 41 8.84 -7.43 9.17
C ILE A 41 7.84 -6.60 8.37
N LEU A 42 7.71 -5.30 8.67
CA LEU A 42 6.80 -4.40 7.95
C LEU A 42 7.16 -4.27 6.47
N ILE A 43 8.46 -4.16 6.15
CA ILE A 43 8.95 -4.16 4.77
C ILE A 43 8.59 -5.48 4.08
N GLY A 44 8.81 -6.62 4.74
CA GLY A 44 8.46 -7.94 4.22
C GLY A 44 6.96 -8.08 3.94
N VAL A 45 6.11 -7.66 4.89
CA VAL A 45 4.64 -7.65 4.72
C VAL A 45 4.22 -6.75 3.57
N PHE A 46 4.77 -5.55 3.47
CA PHE A 46 4.46 -4.63 2.37
C PHE A 46 4.90 -5.19 1.01
N ALA A 47 6.09 -5.78 0.93
CA ALA A 47 6.59 -6.41 -0.30
C ALA A 47 5.73 -7.61 -0.71
N LEU A 48 5.32 -8.46 0.23
CA LEU A 48 4.42 -9.57 -0.02
C LEU A 48 3.05 -9.07 -0.51
N ASN A 49 2.49 -8.04 0.14
CA ASN A 49 1.23 -7.44 -0.28
C ASN A 49 1.31 -6.85 -1.69
N ALA A 50 2.37 -6.08 -1.99
CA ALA A 50 2.59 -5.51 -3.32
C ALA A 50 2.75 -6.60 -4.40
N SER A 51 3.47 -7.68 -4.09
CA SER A 51 3.64 -8.81 -5.00
C SER A 51 2.33 -9.55 -5.25
N GLN A 52 1.47 -9.71 -4.23
CA GLN A 52 0.18 -10.40 -4.38
C GLN A 52 -0.88 -9.53 -5.06
N ASN A 53 -0.78 -8.20 -4.92
CA ASN A 53 -1.72 -7.24 -5.49
C ASN A 53 -1.21 -6.53 -6.74
N SER A 54 -0.26 -7.13 -7.47
CA SER A 54 0.21 -6.58 -8.73
C SER A 54 -0.92 -6.62 -9.78
N PRO A 55 -1.22 -5.51 -10.47
CA PRO A 55 -2.29 -5.48 -11.46
C PRO A 55 -1.98 -6.45 -12.60
N VAL A 56 -3.01 -7.16 -13.08
CA VAL A 56 -2.89 -7.98 -14.28
C VAL A 56 -2.81 -7.05 -15.48
N GLU A 57 -1.71 -7.14 -16.22
CA GLU A 57 -1.60 -6.48 -17.52
C GLU A 57 -2.32 -7.33 -18.57
N ILE A 58 -3.29 -6.73 -19.23
CA ILE A 58 -4.05 -7.34 -20.31
C ILE A 58 -3.67 -6.59 -21.58
N GLU A 59 -3.22 -7.33 -22.60
CA GLU A 59 -2.83 -6.76 -23.88
C GLU A 59 -3.99 -5.95 -24.48
N GLY A 60 -3.72 -4.72 -24.92
CA GLY A 60 -4.70 -3.81 -25.50
C GLY A 60 -5.53 -3.01 -24.48
N VAL A 61 -5.43 -3.25 -23.17
CA VAL A 61 -6.12 -2.42 -22.17
C VAL A 61 -5.40 -1.09 -22.01
N VAL A 62 -6.11 -0.01 -22.31
CA VAL A 62 -5.65 1.37 -22.06
C VAL A 62 -6.20 1.84 -20.72
N ARG A 63 -5.31 2.29 -19.83
CA ARG A 63 -5.68 2.86 -18.53
C ARG A 63 -5.59 4.38 -18.60
N SER A 64 -6.71 5.04 -18.43
CA SER A 64 -6.76 6.49 -18.25
C SER A 64 -6.68 6.84 -16.77
N VAL A 65 -5.75 7.71 -16.40
CA VAL A 65 -5.53 8.17 -15.02
C VAL A 65 -5.75 9.68 -14.93
N GLY A 66 -6.07 10.18 -13.73
CA GLY A 66 -6.20 11.62 -13.49
C GLY A 66 -7.46 12.25 -14.09
N LEU A 67 -8.52 11.46 -14.31
CA LEU A 67 -9.80 11.97 -14.78
C LEU A 67 -10.51 12.72 -13.63
N ALA A 68 -11.19 13.82 -13.97
CA ALA A 68 -12.04 14.54 -13.02
C ALA A 68 -13.21 13.67 -12.53
N ARG A 69 -13.75 14.00 -11.35
CA ARG A 69 -14.84 13.26 -10.68
C ARG A 69 -16.01 14.16 -10.31
N ASP A 70 -16.07 15.35 -10.90
CA ASP A 70 -17.09 16.34 -10.60
C ASP A 70 -18.41 15.99 -11.29
N HIS A 71 -19.51 16.47 -10.71
CA HIS A 71 -20.84 16.31 -11.29
C HIS A 71 -21.34 17.65 -11.81
N GLN A 72 -21.81 17.66 -13.05
CA GLN A 72 -22.41 18.83 -13.68
C GLN A 72 -23.50 18.37 -14.66
N GLU A 73 -24.60 19.09 -14.72
CA GLU A 73 -25.61 18.83 -15.74
C GLU A 73 -25.14 19.32 -17.12
N ASN A 74 -25.50 18.57 -18.17
CA ASN A 74 -25.28 18.95 -19.58
C ASN A 74 -23.80 19.14 -19.95
N VAL A 75 -22.94 18.21 -19.53
CA VAL A 75 -21.52 18.19 -19.92
C VAL A 75 -21.39 17.86 -21.39
N THR A 76 -20.53 18.61 -22.09
CA THR A 76 -20.14 18.34 -23.48
C THR A 76 -18.70 17.87 -23.51
N TYR A 77 -18.44 16.80 -24.26
CA TYR A 77 -17.09 16.26 -24.44
C TYR A 77 -16.53 16.67 -25.79
N PRO A 78 -15.21 16.92 -25.90
CA PRO A 78 -14.56 17.03 -27.19
C PRO A 78 -14.74 15.74 -28.01
N ASN A 79 -14.90 15.86 -29.33
CA ASN A 79 -15.05 14.70 -30.23
C ASN A 79 -13.78 13.83 -30.32
N THR A 80 -12.64 14.31 -29.83
CA THR A 80 -11.39 13.57 -29.75
C THR A 80 -11.45 12.61 -28.55
N GLY A 81 -11.56 11.31 -28.81
CA GLY A 81 -11.54 10.28 -27.76
C GLY A 81 -12.91 9.84 -27.24
N LEU A 82 -13.94 9.83 -28.11
CA LEU A 82 -15.22 9.19 -27.81
C LEU A 82 -15.11 7.66 -27.96
N PRO A 83 -15.80 6.86 -27.12
CA PRO A 83 -16.56 7.30 -25.96
C PRO A 83 -15.62 7.77 -24.82
N PRO A 84 -15.95 8.87 -24.11
CA PRO A 84 -15.15 9.33 -22.99
C PRO A 84 -15.23 8.31 -21.87
N VAL A 85 -14.07 7.97 -21.30
CA VAL A 85 -13.95 6.89 -20.29
C VAL A 85 -14.07 7.39 -18.85
N GLY A 86 -14.38 8.67 -18.64
CA GLY A 86 -14.50 9.33 -17.33
C GLY A 86 -14.41 10.86 -17.45
N GLY A 87 -14.23 11.54 -16.33
CA GLY A 87 -14.22 13.01 -16.25
C GLY A 87 -15.50 13.56 -15.62
N THR A 88 -15.65 14.89 -15.64
CA THR A 88 -16.89 15.54 -15.19
C THR A 88 -18.09 15.00 -15.95
N HIS A 89 -19.19 14.69 -15.28
CA HIS A 89 -20.33 14.00 -15.89
C HIS A 89 -21.64 14.32 -15.16
N ASN A 90 -22.77 13.78 -15.62
CA ASN A 90 -24.08 14.10 -15.07
C ASN A 90 -24.27 13.50 -13.66
N PRO A 91 -24.87 14.19 -12.68
CA PRO A 91 -25.22 13.57 -11.38
C PRO A 91 -26.20 12.40 -11.49
N VAL A 92 -26.94 12.29 -12.60
CA VAL A 92 -27.89 11.21 -12.85
C VAL A 92 -27.26 10.15 -13.76
N TRP A 93 -27.30 8.89 -13.32
CA TRP A 93 -26.85 7.74 -14.12
C TRP A 93 -27.82 7.38 -15.25
N MET A 94 -27.31 6.65 -16.23
CA MET A 94 -28.12 6.01 -17.27
C MET A 94 -28.68 4.68 -16.75
N ASN A 95 -29.86 4.27 -17.22
CA ASN A 95 -30.36 2.92 -16.94
C ASN A 95 -29.54 1.86 -17.70
N CYS A 96 -29.58 0.62 -17.23
CA CYS A 96 -29.01 -0.52 -17.96
C CYS A 96 -30.01 -0.99 -19.04
N GLY A 97 -29.52 -1.32 -20.24
CA GLY A 97 -30.37 -1.83 -21.31
C GLY A 97 -29.68 -1.88 -22.66
N ILE A 98 -30.45 -2.27 -23.67
CA ILE A 98 -30.08 -2.18 -25.09
C ILE A 98 -30.76 -0.94 -25.62
N TYR A 99 -29.98 -0.07 -26.28
CA TYR A 99 -30.46 1.19 -26.83
C TYR A 99 -30.31 1.15 -28.35
N ASP A 100 -31.41 1.38 -29.05
CA ASP A 100 -31.47 1.51 -30.52
C ASP A 100 -31.15 2.94 -31.00
N THR A 101 -31.11 3.89 -30.07
CA THR A 101 -30.79 5.29 -30.30
C THR A 101 -29.60 5.73 -29.43
N PRO A 102 -28.82 6.73 -29.87
CA PRO A 102 -27.71 7.24 -29.08
C PRO A 102 -28.15 7.71 -27.70
N VAL A 103 -27.43 7.27 -26.67
CA VAL A 103 -27.66 7.67 -25.29
C VAL A 103 -26.96 8.98 -24.98
N ARG A 104 -27.36 9.62 -23.88
CA ARG A 104 -26.68 10.78 -23.33
C ARG A 104 -25.31 10.40 -22.79
N THR A 105 -24.25 10.92 -23.41
CA THR A 105 -22.86 10.63 -23.04
C THR A 105 -22.56 10.97 -21.58
N ASP A 106 -23.02 12.11 -21.08
CA ASP A 106 -22.78 12.57 -19.70
C ASP A 106 -23.40 11.64 -18.63
N MET A 107 -24.53 10.99 -18.93
CA MET A 107 -25.16 10.00 -18.04
C MET A 107 -24.51 8.61 -18.18
N ALA A 108 -24.05 8.27 -19.39
CA ALA A 108 -23.31 7.04 -19.62
C ALA A 108 -21.98 7.05 -18.88
N VAL A 109 -21.26 8.17 -18.86
CA VAL A 109 -20.00 8.32 -18.11
C VAL A 109 -20.19 8.13 -16.60
N HIS A 110 -21.29 8.63 -16.03
CA HIS A 110 -21.63 8.34 -14.63
C HIS A 110 -21.69 6.83 -14.37
N SER A 111 -22.36 6.11 -15.27
CA SER A 111 -22.51 4.67 -15.15
C SER A 111 -21.14 3.98 -15.24
N LEU A 112 -20.26 4.44 -16.14
CA LEU A 112 -18.90 3.92 -16.32
C LEU A 112 -18.02 4.19 -15.08
N GLU A 113 -18.16 5.33 -14.40
CA GLU A 113 -17.46 5.60 -13.14
C GLU A 113 -17.83 4.59 -12.05
N HIS A 114 -19.06 4.12 -12.06
CA HIS A 114 -19.59 3.14 -11.10
C HIS A 114 -19.48 1.68 -11.58
N GLY A 115 -18.70 1.42 -12.65
CA GLY A 115 -18.35 0.08 -13.08
C GLY A 115 -19.31 -0.55 -14.10
N SER A 116 -20.13 0.26 -14.79
CA SER A 116 -20.85 -0.24 -15.96
C SER A 116 -19.88 -0.57 -17.11
N VAL A 117 -20.34 -1.44 -18.02
CA VAL A 117 -19.61 -1.79 -19.24
C VAL A 117 -20.47 -1.36 -20.42
N TRP A 118 -19.86 -0.64 -21.36
CA TRP A 118 -20.51 -0.21 -22.59
C TRP A 118 -20.02 -1.03 -23.77
N LEU A 119 -20.96 -1.59 -24.54
CA LEU A 119 -20.70 -2.39 -25.73
C LEU A 119 -21.36 -1.70 -26.93
N THR A 120 -20.62 -1.61 -28.04
CA THR A 120 -21.06 -0.97 -29.29
C THR A 120 -21.03 -1.94 -30.44
#